data_AF-A0AAW5YXF0-F1
#
_entry.id   AF-A0AAW5YXF0-F1
#
_cell.length_a   1.000
_cell.length_b   1.000
_cell.length_c   1.000
_cell.angle_alpha   90.00
_cell.angle_beta   90.00
_cell.angle_gamma   90.00
#
_symmetry.space_group_name_H-M   'P 1'
#
loop_
_entity.id
_entity.type
_entity.pdbx_description
1 polymer ?
#
loop_
_entity_poly.entity_id
_entity_poly.type
_entity_poly.pdbx_seq_one_letter_code
_entity_poly.pdbx_strand_id
1 'polypeptide(L)'
;FVNEGLDATIKLKRSVNSDNAQRKVDGRVEAKLLEVACGPVPKGHSRWTLRLLEAQMKIILDEPISREAIRRTLKKTNFDLTAATTGASQRKKTQNS
;
A
#
# COMPACT_ATOMS: atom_id res chain seq x y z
N PHE A 1 38.93 11.31 -16.65
CA PHE A 1 38.45 11.94 -15.41
C PHE A 1 36.93 11.90 -15.40
N VAL A 2 36.32 11.12 -14.50
CA VAL A 2 34.86 11.05 -14.38
C VAL A 2 34.40 12.32 -13.67
N ASN A 3 33.70 13.16 -14.40
CA ASN A 3 33.24 14.49 -14.00
C ASN A 3 31.82 14.40 -13.42
N GLU A 4 31.64 13.55 -12.41
CA GLU A 4 30.39 13.49 -11.65
C GLU A 4 30.78 13.34 -10.17
N GLY A 5 30.77 14.48 -9.46
CA GLY A 5 31.16 14.58 -8.06
C GLY A 5 30.19 13.88 -7.10
N LEU A 6 30.47 14.01 -5.80
CA LEU A 6 29.73 13.40 -4.68
C LEU A 6 28.19 13.52 -4.76
N ASP A 7 27.66 14.56 -5.41
CA ASP A 7 26.21 14.78 -5.60
C ASP A 7 25.53 13.66 -6.41
N ALA A 8 26.25 13.06 -7.38
CA ALA A 8 25.75 11.93 -8.17
C ALA A 8 25.60 10.65 -7.34
N THR A 9 26.38 10.50 -6.27
CA THR A 9 26.28 9.33 -5.37
C THR A 9 25.11 9.45 -4.39
N ILE A 10 24.74 10.69 -4.00
CA ILE A 10 23.66 10.93 -3.03
C ILE A 10 22.28 10.75 -3.69
N LYS A 11 22.15 11.01 -4.99
CA LYS A 11 20.88 10.88 -5.71
C LYS A 11 20.76 9.53 -6.39
N LEU A 12 19.94 8.65 -5.81
CA LEU A 12 19.52 7.42 -6.48
C LEU A 12 18.79 7.78 -7.79
N LYS A 13 19.41 7.47 -8.93
CA LYS A 13 18.86 7.70 -10.27
C LYS A 13 17.67 6.77 -10.52
N ARG A 14 16.48 7.18 -10.08
CA ARG A 14 15.23 6.44 -10.30
C ARG A 14 14.63 6.82 -11.65
N SER A 15 14.21 5.83 -12.42
CA SER A 15 13.44 6.07 -13.64
C SER A 15 12.09 6.70 -13.28
N VAL A 16 11.70 7.77 -13.99
CA VAL A 16 10.39 8.42 -13.84
C VAL A 16 9.22 7.46 -14.13
N ASN A 17 9.48 6.41 -14.91
CA ASN A 17 8.53 5.35 -15.22
C ASN A 17 8.55 4.21 -14.21
N SER A 18 9.42 4.26 -13.20
CA SER A 18 9.44 3.24 -12.16
C SER A 18 8.19 3.35 -11.29
N ASP A 19 7.61 2.21 -10.91
CA ASP A 19 6.48 2.12 -9.98
C ASP A 19 6.73 2.91 -8.68
N ASN A 20 7.99 3.07 -8.30
CA ASN A 20 8.42 3.76 -7.10
C ASN A 20 8.51 5.29 -7.25
N ALA A 21 8.57 5.82 -8.48
CA ALA A 21 8.63 7.26 -8.76
C ALA A 21 7.25 7.94 -8.84
N GLN A 22 6.18 7.17 -9.01
CA GLN A 22 4.80 7.66 -9.17
C GLN A 22 3.93 7.43 -7.92
N ARG A 23 4.51 7.01 -6.78
CA ARG A 23 3.71 6.76 -5.57
C ARG A 23 3.28 8.08 -4.94
N LYS A 24 1.98 8.34 -5.01
CA LYS A 24 1.28 9.32 -4.16
C LYS A 24 1.28 8.93 -2.67
N VAL A 25 1.68 7.70 -2.35
CA VAL A 25 1.75 7.20 -0.99
C VAL A 25 3.20 7.19 -0.55
N ASP A 26 3.57 8.22 0.22
CA ASP A 26 4.87 8.30 0.89
C ASP A 26 4.98 7.31 2.05
N GLY A 27 6.21 7.02 2.48
CA GLY A 27 6.46 6.11 3.61
C GLY A 27 5.77 6.52 4.91
N ARG A 28 5.56 7.84 5.15
CA ARG A 28 4.80 8.32 6.32
C ARG A 28 3.32 7.96 6.22
N VAL A 29 2.76 8.07 5.02
CA VAL A 29 1.38 7.71 4.74
C VAL A 29 1.19 6.20 4.89
N GLU A 30 2.14 5.39 4.41
CA GLU A 30 2.13 3.94 4.63
C GLU A 30 2.15 3.60 6.14
N ALA A 31 3.03 4.25 6.91
CA ALA A 31 3.11 4.04 8.36
C ALA A 31 1.81 4.41 9.07
N LYS A 32 1.19 5.55 8.71
CA LYS A 32 -0.08 5.97 9.30
C LYS A 32 -1.23 5.05 8.92
N LEU A 33 -1.24 4.54 7.69
CA LEU A 33 -2.19 3.53 7.26
C LEU A 33 -2.09 2.27 8.12
N LEU A 34 -0.88 1.78 8.36
CA LEU A 34 -0.65 0.61 9.20
C LEU A 34 -1.08 0.85 10.65
N GLU A 35 -0.78 2.01 11.22
CA GLU A 35 -1.19 2.36 12.58
C GLU A 35 -2.72 2.29 12.75
N VAL A 36 -3.46 2.89 11.81
CA VAL A 36 -4.93 2.85 11.82
C VAL A 36 -5.46 1.44 11.60
N ALA A 37 -4.86 0.71 10.66
CA ALA A 37 -5.20 -0.66 10.31
C ALA A 37 -5.00 -1.64 11.49
N CYS A 38 -3.97 -1.43 12.32
CA CYS A 38 -3.73 -2.19 13.56
C CYS A 38 -4.61 -1.73 14.74
N GLY A 39 -5.29 -0.59 14.61
CA GLY A 39 -6.10 0.02 15.66
C GLY A 39 -7.51 -0.54 15.78
N PRO A 40 -8.28 -0.05 16.77
CA PRO A 40 -9.66 -0.48 16.98
C PRO A 40 -10.56 -0.08 15.81
N VAL A 41 -11.43 -1.00 15.41
CA VAL A 41 -12.40 -0.77 14.34
C VAL A 41 -13.46 0.24 14.83
N PRO A 42 -13.85 1.23 14.02
CA PRO A 42 -14.88 2.19 14.39
C PRO A 42 -16.23 1.50 14.67
N LYS A 43 -17.01 2.11 15.58
CA LYS A 43 -18.29 1.58 16.06
C LYS A 43 -19.22 1.21 14.92
N GLY A 44 -19.89 0.06 15.02
CA GLY A 44 -20.82 -0.45 14.01
C GLY A 44 -20.19 -1.30 12.92
N HIS A 45 -18.87 -1.52 12.95
CA HIS A 45 -18.19 -2.44 12.04
C HIS A 45 -17.47 -3.55 12.79
N SER A 46 -17.56 -4.79 12.27
CA SER A 46 -16.89 -5.95 12.86
C SER A 46 -15.40 -6.06 12.48
N ARG A 47 -14.97 -5.40 11.40
CA ARG A 47 -13.59 -5.43 10.88
C ARG A 47 -13.27 -4.23 10.01
N TRP A 48 -11.98 -3.94 9.85
CA TRP A 48 -11.49 -3.01 8.84
C TRP A 48 -11.81 -3.50 7.43
N THR A 49 -12.35 -2.61 6.61
CA THR A 49 -12.53 -2.82 5.17
C THR A 49 -11.78 -1.73 4.41
N LEU A 50 -11.43 -1.97 3.14
CA LEU A 50 -10.73 -0.97 2.33
C LEU A 50 -11.47 0.37 2.26
N ARG A 51 -12.80 0.33 2.18
CA ARG A 51 -13.64 1.54 2.10
C ARG A 51 -13.68 2.31 3.42
N LEU A 52 -13.59 1.59 4.54
CA LEU A 52 -13.52 2.18 5.88
C LEU A 52 -12.15 2.81 6.13
N LEU A 53 -11.07 2.14 5.70
CA LEU A 53 -9.72 2.68 5.73
C LEU A 53 -9.59 3.91 4.84
N GLU A 54 -10.18 3.90 3.64
CA GLU A 54 -10.23 5.08 2.76
C GLU A 54 -10.91 6.27 3.44
N ALA A 55 -12.08 6.06 4.05
CA ALA A 55 -12.81 7.10 4.75
C ALA A 55 -12.02 7.65 5.95
N GLN A 56 -11.34 6.78 6.71
CA GLN A 56 -10.49 7.20 7.83
C GLN A 56 -9.23 7.93 7.37
N MET A 57 -8.56 7.43 6.32
CA MET A 57 -7.39 8.09 5.73
C MET A 57 -7.76 9.48 5.21
N LYS A 58 -8.95 9.66 4.63
CA LYS A 58 -9.43 10.97 4.18
C LYS A 58 -9.59 11.99 5.32
N ILE A 59 -9.84 11.53 6.55
CA ILE A 59 -9.95 12.41 7.73
C ILE A 59 -8.55 12.78 8.25
N ILE A 60 -7.59 11.86 8.12
CA ILE A 60 -6.25 11.97 8.70
C ILE A 60 -5.27 12.69 7.75
N LEU A 61 -5.47 12.56 6.44
CA LEU A 61 -4.60 13.12 5.42
C LEU A 61 -5.24 14.30 4.70
N ASP A 62 -4.39 15.26 4.33
CA ASP A 62 -4.75 16.40 3.50
C ASP A 62 -5.02 15.99 2.04
N GLU A 63 -4.27 14.99 1.55
CA GLU A 63 -4.42 14.46 0.18
C GLU A 63 -5.27 13.17 0.17
N PRO A 64 -6.29 13.09 -0.69
CA PRO A 64 -7.09 11.87 -0.84
C PRO A 64 -6.28 10.72 -1.46
N ILE A 65 -6.17 9.63 -0.73
CA ILE A 65 -5.56 8.39 -1.21
C ILE A 65 -6.64 7.51 -1.84
N SER A 66 -6.35 6.94 -3.01
CA SER A 66 -7.27 6.01 -3.65
C SER A 66 -7.34 4.66 -2.91
N ARG A 67 -8.50 4.01 -2.97
CA ARG A 67 -8.71 2.65 -2.46
C ARG A 67 -7.65 1.65 -2.93
N GLU A 68 -7.24 1.74 -4.19
CA GLU A 68 -6.24 0.83 -4.76
C GLU A 68 -4.84 1.08 -4.20
N ALA A 69 -4.50 2.34 -3.89
CA ALA A 69 -3.25 2.65 -3.23
C ALA A 69 -3.20 2.06 -1.82
N ILE A 70 -4.29 2.16 -1.05
CA ILE A 70 -4.43 1.49 0.26
C ILE A 70 -4.26 -0.02 0.11
N ARG A 71 -4.95 -0.65 -0.84
CA ARG A 71 -4.84 -2.09 -1.09
C ARG A 71 -3.42 -2.52 -1.44
N ARG A 72 -2.73 -1.77 -2.30
CA ARG A 72 -1.34 -2.06 -2.69
C ARG A 72 -0.38 -1.90 -1.51
N THR A 73 -0.57 -0.89 -0.68
CA THR A 73 0.24 -0.68 0.53
C THR A 73 0.05 -1.83 1.51
N LEU A 74 -1.19 -2.21 1.83
CA LEU A 74 -1.46 -3.33 2.73
C LEU A 74 -0.89 -4.65 2.21
N LYS A 75 -0.98 -4.90 0.89
CA LYS A 75 -0.40 -6.10 0.26
C LYS A 75 1.13 -6.10 0.35
N LYS A 76 1.79 -4.96 0.13
CA LYS A 76 3.24 -4.80 0.24
C LYS A 76 3.74 -5.13 1.65
N THR A 77 2.95 -4.84 2.67
CA THR A 77 3.28 -5.06 4.08
C THR A 77 2.78 -6.41 4.61
N ASN A 78 2.28 -7.31 3.74
CA ASN A 78 1.65 -8.58 4.11
C ASN A 78 0.52 -8.43 5.15
N PHE A 79 -0.16 -7.28 5.15
CA PHE A 79 -1.20 -6.97 6.11
C PHE A 79 -2.57 -7.37 5.54
N ASP A 80 -2.95 -8.64 5.72
CA ASP A 80 -4.21 -9.21 5.24
C ASP A 80 -5.39 -8.91 6.21
N LEU A 81 -5.73 -7.63 6.40
CA LEU A 81 -6.97 -7.24 7.10
C LEU A 81 -8.24 -7.67 6.36
N THR A 82 -8.12 -7.87 5.05
CA THR A 82 -9.23 -8.22 4.16
C THR A 82 -9.45 -9.72 4.00
N ALA A 83 -8.80 -10.56 4.80
CA ALA A 83 -9.08 -12.00 4.87
C ALA A 83 -10.45 -12.26 5.54
N ALA A 84 -11.51 -11.67 4.99
CA ALA A 84 -12.73 -12.42 4.84
C ALA A 84 -12.41 -13.63 3.96
N THR A 85 -13.00 -14.77 4.28
CA THR A 85 -13.06 -16.00 3.47
C THR A 85 -13.75 -15.75 2.12
N THR A 86 -13.29 -14.79 1.33
CA THR A 86 -13.57 -14.73 -0.10
C THR A 86 -12.53 -15.64 -0.72
N GLY A 87 -12.88 -16.93 -0.77
CA GLY A 87 -12.01 -18.01 -1.17
C GLY A 87 -11.13 -17.61 -2.34
N ALA A 88 -9.82 -17.62 -2.12
CA ALA A 88 -8.88 -17.77 -3.21
C ALA A 88 -9.22 -19.11 -3.86
N SER A 89 -9.99 -19.07 -4.96
CA SER A 89 -10.20 -20.23 -5.80
C SER A 89 -8.81 -20.69 -6.24
N GLN A 90 -8.34 -21.80 -5.65
CA GLN A 90 -7.06 -22.36 -6.02
C GLN A 90 -7.15 -22.70 -7.50
N ARG A 91 -6.27 -22.11 -8.32
CA ARG A 91 -6.11 -22.54 -9.71
C ARG A 91 -5.83 -24.04 -9.70
N LYS A 92 -6.79 -24.84 -10.18
CA LYS A 92 -6.57 -26.27 -10.42
C LYS A 92 -5.32 -26.39 -11.28
N LYS A 93 -4.31 -27.06 -10.73
CA LYS A 93 -3.12 -27.46 -11.49
C LYS A 93 -3.62 -28.51 -12.50
N THR A 94 -3.72 -28.14 -13.77
CA THR A 94 -3.97 -29.10 -14.84
C THR A 94 -2.77 -30.02 -14.89
N GLN A 95 -2.99 -31.30 -14.63
CA GLN A 95 -1.97 -32.34 -14.78
C GLN A 95 -2.05 -32.81 -16.22
N ASN A 96 -1.11 -32.38 -17.02
CA ASN A 96 -0.89 -32.86 -18.38
C ASN A 96 -0.10 -34.18 -18.29
N SER A 97 -0.67 -35.22 -18.90
CA SER A 97 -0.08 -36.56 -19.09
C SER A 97 1.08 -36.56 -20.07
#